data_AF-A0A6V7JEU8-F1
#
_entry.id   AF-A0A6V7JEU8-F1
#
_cell.length_a   1.000
_cell.length_b   1.000
_cell.length_c   1.000
_cell.angle_alpha   90.00
_cell.angle_beta   90.00
_cell.angle_gamma   90.00
#
_symmetry.space_group_name_H-M   'P 1'
#
loop_
_entity.id
_entity.type
_entity.pdbx_description
1 polymer ?
#
loop_
_entity_poly.entity_id
_entity_poly.type
_entity_poly.pdbx_seq_one_letter_code
_entity_poly.pdbx_strand_id
1 'polypeptide(L)' 'NGMFVGPVLTVPLMLVAVQGMGSPDPLPFYRHTVMYLSYIRYGLEALCVAVFGYGRKALFCPPEEIYCHYSPREMLRTM' A
#
# COMPACT_ATOMS: atom_id res chain seq x y z
N ASN A 1 -6.56 7.41 -29.78
CA ASN A 1 -5.87 6.19 -29.28
C ASN A 1 -5.51 6.24 -27.79
N GLY A 2 -5.21 7.41 -27.19
CA GLY A 2 -4.89 7.50 -25.76
C GLY A 2 -6.00 7.03 -24.80
N MET A 3 -7.27 7.17 -25.19
CA MET A 3 -8.42 6.72 -24.39
C MET A 3 -8.50 5.19 -24.22
N PHE A 4 -7.84 4.42 -25.10
CA PHE A 4 -7.75 2.96 -25.01
C PHE A 4 -6.47 2.53 -24.30
N VAL A 5 -5.33 3.10 -24.70
CA VAL A 5 -4.01 2.75 -24.14
C VAL A 5 -3.89 3.08 -22.67
N GLY A 6 -4.51 4.19 -22.22
CA GLY A 6 -4.51 4.59 -20.81
C GLY A 6 -5.08 3.49 -19.90
N PRO A 7 -6.37 3.16 -20.01
CA PRO A 7 -7.00 2.12 -19.18
C PRO A 7 -6.34 0.74 -19.32
N VAL A 8 -5.95 0.36 -20.54
CA VAL A 8 -5.31 -0.94 -20.80
C VAL A 8 -4.00 -1.10 -20.05
N LEU A 9 -3.25 -0.03 -19.82
CA LEU A 9 -2.00 -0.06 -19.05
C LEU A 9 -2.22 0.22 -17.56
N THR A 10 -3.06 1.18 -17.19
CA THR A 10 -3.20 1.61 -15.79
C THR A 10 -3.89 0.55 -14.93
N VAL A 11 -4.92 -0.12 -15.44
CA VAL A 11 -5.66 -1.16 -14.71
C VAL A 11 -4.74 -2.31 -14.26
N PRO A 12 -3.98 -2.98 -15.16
CA PRO A 12 -3.09 -4.06 -14.72
C PRO A 12 -1.96 -3.55 -13.81
N LEU A 13 -1.40 -2.36 -14.06
CA LEU A 13 -0.36 -1.78 -13.20
C LEU A 13 -0.87 -1.52 -11.78
N MET A 14 -2.13 -1.10 -11.64
CA MET A 14 -2.77 -0.88 -10.34
C MET A 14 -3.04 -2.19 -9.61
N LEU A 15 -3.54 -3.22 -10.31
CA LEU A 15 -3.77 -4.55 -9.74
C LEU A 15 -2.47 -5.19 -9.20
N VAL A 16 -1.38 -5.03 -9.95
CA VAL A 16 -0.07 -5.54 -9.56
C VAL A 16 0.51 -4.77 -8.36
N ALA A 17 0.30 -3.44 -8.31
CA ALA A 17 0.86 -2.60 -7.25
C ALA A 17 0.28 -2.90 -5.85
N VAL A 18 -0.96 -3.37 -5.77
CA VAL A 18 -1.67 -3.60 -4.50
C VAL A 18 -1.48 -5.04 -3.97
N GLN A 19 -0.78 -5.91 -4.71
CA GLN A 19 -0.54 -7.29 -4.26
C GLN A 19 0.22 -7.31 -2.93
N GLY A 20 -0.30 -8.06 -1.95
CA GLY A 20 0.35 -8.23 -0.65
C GLY A 20 0.06 -7.14 0.38
N MET A 21 -0.62 -6.05 0.01
CA MET A 21 -1.05 -5.06 1.00
C MET A 21 -2.01 -5.66 2.03
N GLY A 22 -1.74 -5.41 3.31
CA GLY A 22 -2.55 -5.87 4.44
C GLY A 22 -2.13 -7.23 5.00
N SER A 23 -1.22 -7.95 4.34
CA SER A 23 -0.77 -9.28 4.78
C SER A 23 0.73 -9.25 5.10
N PRO A 24 1.17 -9.67 6.30
CA PRO A 24 2.59 -9.76 6.65
C PRO A 24 3.29 -10.98 6.01
N ASP A 25 2.56 -11.81 5.26
CA ASP A 25 3.10 -13.02 4.65
C ASP A 25 4.06 -12.68 3.50
N PRO A 26 5.24 -13.34 3.44
CA PRO A 26 6.22 -13.06 2.39
C PRO A 26 5.68 -13.47 1.01
N LEU A 27 5.68 -12.53 0.06
CA LEU A 27 5.30 -12.82 -1.32
C LEU A 27 6.40 -13.64 -2.04
N PRO A 28 6.03 -14.59 -2.91
CA PRO A 28 7.00 -15.31 -3.74
C PRO A 28 7.72 -14.35 -4.70
N PHE A 29 8.98 -14.66 -5.01
CA PHE A 29 9.91 -13.79 -5.76
C PHE A 29 9.31 -13.20 -7.04
N TYR A 30 8.60 -14.01 -7.84
CA TYR A 30 8.02 -13.54 -9.10
C TYR A 30 7.01 -12.39 -8.91
N ARG A 31 6.19 -12.43 -7.85
CA ARG A 31 5.20 -11.39 -7.57
C ARG A 31 5.87 -10.12 -7.08
N HIS A 32 6.90 -10.28 -6.25
CA HIS A 32 7.69 -9.17 -5.75
C HIS A 32 8.34 -8.40 -6.90
N THR A 33 8.98 -9.09 -7.86
CA THR A 33 9.60 -8.42 -9.02
C THR A 33 8.58 -7.63 -9.83
N VAL A 34 7.42 -8.20 -10.14
CA VAL A 34 6.39 -7.51 -10.94
C VAL A 34 5.77 -6.34 -10.16
N MET A 35 5.63 -6.48 -8.84
CA MET A 35 5.16 -5.40 -7.96
C MET A 35 6.08 -4.18 -7.99
N TYR A 36 7.39 -4.37 -7.85
CA TYR A 36 8.38 -3.29 -7.88
C TYR A 36 8.65 -2.71 -9.28
N LEU A 37 8.16 -3.36 -10.34
CA LEU A 37 8.16 -2.78 -11.69
C LEU A 37 7.01 -1.77 -11.90
N SER A 38 5.95 -1.82 -11.10
CA SER A 38 4.81 -0.91 -11.24
C SER A 38 5.12 0.45 -10.63
N TYR A 39 5.13 1.52 -11.42
CA TYR A 39 5.33 2.89 -10.92
C TYR A 39 4.26 3.29 -9.89
N ILE A 40 3.06 2.70 -9.99
CA ILE A 40 1.93 2.94 -9.07
C ILE A 40 2.26 2.44 -7.66
N ARG A 41 3.08 1.38 -7.52
CA ARG A 41 3.53 0.87 -6.21
C ARG A 41 4.31 1.94 -5.44
N TYR A 42 5.29 2.57 -6.07
CA TYR A 42 6.07 3.63 -5.44
C TYR A 42 5.22 4.86 -5.12
N GLY A 43 4.24 5.19 -5.98
CA GLY A 43 3.28 6.25 -5.69
C GLY A 43 2.43 5.97 -4.45
N LEU A 44 2.02 4.72 -4.26
CA LEU A 44 1.25 4.27 -3.11
C LEU A 44 2.07 4.27 -1.81
N GLU A 45 3.31 3.79 -1.87
CA GLU A 45 4.26 3.83 -0.75
C GLU A 45 4.53 5.29 -0.33
N ALA A 46 4.79 6.17 -1.30
CA ALA A 46 5.00 7.60 -1.05
C ALA A 46 3.75 8.26 -0.44
N LEU A 47 2.55 7.93 -0.94
CA LEU A 47 1.29 8.43 -0.41
C LEU A 47 1.09 8.01 1.05
N CYS A 48 1.33 6.74 1.38
CA CYS A 48 1.19 6.26 2.75
C CYS A 48 2.22 6.86 3.70
N VAL A 49 3.47 7.04 3.26
CA VAL A 49 4.48 7.76 4.05
C VAL A 49 4.08 9.22 4.23
N ALA A 50 3.51 9.87 3.22
CA ALA A 50 3.03 11.25 3.32
C ALA A 50 1.84 11.39 4.29
N VAL A 51 0.93 10.41 4.32
CA VAL A 51 -0.30 10.45 5.14
C VAL A 51 -0.05 9.97 6.57
N PHE A 52 0.73 8.90 6.77
CA PHE A 52 0.91 8.22 8.06
C PHE A 52 2.31 8.39 8.66
N GLY A 53 3.28 8.90 7.90
CA GLY A 53 4.64 9.16 8.37
C GLY A 53 4.79 10.42 9.21
N TYR A 54 6.03 10.92 9.29
CA TYR A 54 6.43 12.20 9.90
C TYR A 54 5.88 12.48 11.32
N GLY A 55 5.69 11.44 12.12
CA GLY A 55 5.25 11.58 13.52
C GLY A 55 3.79 11.99 13.69
N ARG A 56 2.91 11.63 12.74
CA ARG A 56 1.46 11.82 12.87
C ARG A 56 0.93 11.24 14.19
N LYS A 57 0.08 12.01 14.88
CA LYS A 57 -0.61 11.56 16.10
C LYS A 57 -1.54 10.39 15.79
N ALA A 58 -1.56 9.40 16.67
CA ALA A 58 -2.47 8.26 16.55
C ALA A 58 -3.93 8.74 16.56
N LEU A 59 -4.77 8.07 15.77
CA LEU A 59 -6.22 8.25 15.88
C LEU A 59 -6.70 7.76 17.25
N PHE A 60 -7.86 8.25 17.69
CA PHE A 60 -8.47 7.78 18.92
C PHE A 60 -8.78 6.30 18.78
N CYS A 61 -8.17 5.48 19.64
CA CYS A 61 -8.49 4.07 19.80
C CYS A 61 -9.12 3.90 21.20
N PRO A 62 -10.23 3.16 21.33
CA PRO A 62 -10.82 2.89 22.64
C PRO A 62 -9.80 2.18 23.55
N PRO A 63 -9.68 2.58 24.83
CA PRO A 63 -8.68 2.03 25.76
C PRO A 63 -8.93 0.56 26.12
N GLU A 64 -10.11 0.04 25.76
CA GLU A 64 -10.56 -1.33 26.00
C GLU A 64 -9.98 -2.32 24.97
N GLU A 65 -9.52 -1.82 23.81
CA GLU A 65 -9.00 -2.66 22.73
C GLU A 65 -7.46 -2.71 22.74
N ILE A 66 -6.93 -3.93 22.86
CA ILE A 66 -5.49 -4.23 22.86
C ILE A 66 -4.88 -4.01 21.46
N TYR A 67 -5.69 -4.08 20.40
CA TYR A 67 -5.26 -3.94 19.02
C TYR A 67 -5.96 -2.75 18.35
N CYS A 68 -5.18 -1.78 17.87
CA CYS A 68 -5.70 -0.68 17.07
C CYS A 68 -5.14 -0.73 15.65
N HIS A 69 -5.96 -1.19 14.71
CA HIS A 69 -5.60 -1.28 13.29
C HIS A 69 -5.25 0.08 12.67
N TYR A 70 -5.87 1.16 13.18
CA TYR A 70 -5.71 2.52 12.67
C TYR A 70 -4.51 3.28 13.24
N SER A 71 -3.63 2.60 13.98
CA SER A 71 -2.39 3.25 14.41
C SER A 71 -1.48 3.51 13.20
N PRO A 72 -0.89 4.71 13.05
CA PRO A 72 -0.03 5.02 11.91
C PRO A 72 1.14 4.04 11.75
N ARG A 73 1.64 3.47 12.85
CA ARG A 73 2.72 2.47 12.85
C ARG A 73 2.27 1.14 12.24
N GLU A 74 1.08 0.67 12.60
CA GLU A 74 0.55 -0.60 12.09
C GLU A 74 0.15 -0.50 10.61
N MET A 75 -0.37 0.66 10.19
CA MET A 75 -0.66 0.93 8.79
C MET A 75 0.59 0.90 7.89
N LEU A 76 1.74 1.40 8.39
CA LEU A 76 3.01 1.33 7.65
C LEU A 76 3.64 -0.06 7.68
N ARG A 77 3.34 -0.87 8.71
CA ARG A 77 3.87 -2.24 8.83
C ARG A 77 3.20 -3.22 7.87
N THR A 78 1.96 -2.96 7.51
CA THR A 78 1.12 -3.84 6.68
C THR A 78 1.23 -3.55 5.17
N MET A 79 2.08 -2.60 4.77
CA MET A 79 2.41 -2.35 3.36
C MET A 79 3.53 -3.25 2.84
#